data_AF-A0A9E3BK67-F1
#
_entry.id   AF-A0A9E3BK67-F1
#
_cell.length_a   1.000
_cell.length_b   1.000
_cell.length_c   1.000
_cell.angle_alpha   90.00
_cell.angle_beta   90.00
_cell.angle_gamma   90.00
#
_symmetry.space_group_name_H-M   'P 1'
#
loop_
_entity.id
_entity.type
_entity.pdbx_description
1 polymer ?
#
loop_
_entity_poly.entity_id
_entity_poly.type
_entity_poly.pdbx_seq_one_letter_code
_entity_poly.pdbx_strand_id
1 'polypeptide(L)'
;MSLDCPKRMIFGPCGGVRPDGQCEMRPGPCAFPDVVPWSGPQITGVTARAPLVLTDFSCNPFDPADAAATAAVLAPSCDAVLVGEHQNRPDFPPTVMSRLLLDSGVTPWITLCCRDRNRVVLEQELRGLALTGVQTVLCVTGDGRGYDVRPDVTQTFDLDGLRLVALTASLEIVAAVPETPTAPPVHARPARLVEKQRAG
;
A
#
# COMPACT_ATOMS: atom_id res chain seq x y z
N MET A 1 28.29 -8.23 9.04
CA MET A 1 27.65 -6.95 8.66
C MET A 1 26.16 -7.16 8.69
N SER A 2 25.42 -6.43 9.52
CA SER A 2 23.95 -6.36 9.38
C SER A 2 23.68 -5.86 7.96
N LEU A 3 22.90 -6.61 7.20
CA LEU A 3 22.57 -6.26 5.82
C LEU A 3 21.54 -5.13 5.87
N ASP A 4 21.93 -3.90 5.56
CA ASP A 4 20.96 -2.81 5.52
C ASP A 4 19.92 -3.05 4.41
N CYS A 5 18.66 -2.79 4.72
CA CYS A 5 17.57 -2.89 3.77
C CYS A 5 17.66 -1.71 2.78
N PRO A 6 17.71 -1.94 1.46
CA PRO A 6 17.79 -0.86 0.47
C PRO A 6 16.54 0.04 0.46
N LYS A 7 15.39 -0.48 0.92
CA LYS A 7 14.16 0.29 1.15
C LYS A 7 14.13 1.01 2.51
N ARG A 8 15.23 1.00 3.27
CA ARG A 8 15.33 1.61 4.63
C ARG A 8 14.18 1.20 5.55
N MET A 9 13.70 -0.04 5.40
CA MET A 9 12.62 -0.57 6.23
C MET A 9 13.12 -0.78 7.66
N ILE A 10 12.21 -0.61 8.62
CA ILE A 10 12.43 -0.98 10.01
C ILE A 10 11.73 -2.32 10.29
N PHE A 11 10.54 -2.52 9.70
CA PHE A 11 9.74 -3.73 9.88
C PHE A 11 9.57 -4.48 8.57
N GLY A 12 10.41 -5.48 8.34
CA GLY A 12 10.32 -6.38 7.19
C GLY A 12 10.02 -7.83 7.57
N PRO A 13 10.14 -8.76 6.61
CA PRO A 13 10.38 -8.53 5.18
C PRO A 13 9.19 -7.89 4.43
N CYS A 14 9.45 -7.26 3.27
CA CYS A 14 8.40 -6.84 2.34
C CYS A 14 8.09 -7.94 1.29
N GLY A 15 7.11 -7.69 0.42
CA GLY A 15 6.79 -8.60 -0.70
C GLY A 15 7.89 -8.77 -1.74
N GLY A 16 8.89 -7.89 -1.75
CA GLY A 16 10.04 -7.93 -2.67
C GLY A 16 11.13 -8.95 -2.31
N VAL A 17 10.84 -9.93 -1.45
CA VAL A 17 11.74 -11.05 -1.19
C VAL A 17 11.40 -12.18 -2.16
N ARG A 18 12.37 -12.55 -3.00
CA ARG A 18 12.21 -13.60 -4.00
C ARG A 18 12.13 -14.99 -3.33
N PRO A 19 11.60 -16.02 -4.00
CA PRO A 19 11.47 -17.36 -3.43
C PRO A 19 12.78 -17.98 -2.90
N ASP A 20 13.92 -17.56 -3.46
CA ASP A 20 15.27 -17.96 -3.05
C ASP A 20 15.82 -17.12 -1.86
N GLY A 21 15.00 -16.25 -1.27
CA GLY A 21 15.37 -15.37 -0.16
C GLY A 21 16.14 -14.12 -0.57
N GLN A 22 16.39 -13.91 -1.88
CA GLN A 22 17.12 -12.74 -2.37
C GLN A 22 16.26 -11.47 -2.34
N CYS A 23 16.92 -10.33 -2.13
CA CYS A 23 16.30 -9.03 -2.23
C CYS A 23 16.06 -8.64 -3.70
N GLU A 24 14.90 -8.07 -4.02
CA GLU A 24 14.64 -7.59 -5.38
C GLU A 24 15.50 -6.39 -5.81
N MET A 25 15.93 -5.54 -4.86
CA MET A 25 16.60 -4.27 -5.14
C MET A 25 18.13 -4.37 -5.23
N ARG A 26 18.70 -5.46 -4.71
CA ARG A 26 20.15 -5.67 -4.73
C ARG A 26 20.50 -7.16 -4.66
N PRO A 27 21.66 -7.56 -5.18
CA PRO A 27 22.20 -8.89 -4.91
C PRO A 27 22.36 -9.12 -3.39
N GLY A 28 22.04 -10.33 -2.95
CA GLY A 28 22.18 -10.77 -1.57
C GLY A 28 20.84 -11.06 -0.89
N PRO A 29 20.90 -11.79 0.25
CA PRO A 29 19.71 -12.17 0.98
C PRO A 29 19.00 -10.95 1.57
N CYS A 30 17.70 -11.12 1.83
CA CYS A 30 16.91 -10.13 2.57
C CYS A 30 17.58 -9.76 3.90
N ALA A 31 17.49 -8.49 4.27
CA ALA A 31 17.94 -7.95 5.56
C ALA A 31 17.19 -8.56 6.76
N PHE A 32 15.98 -9.09 6.52
CA PHE A 32 15.07 -9.60 7.53
C PHE A 32 14.96 -11.12 7.38
N PRO A 33 15.73 -11.89 8.16
CA PRO A 33 15.64 -13.36 8.14
C PRO A 33 14.36 -13.87 8.82
N ASP A 34 13.73 -13.05 9.66
CA ASP A 34 12.52 -13.37 10.42
C ASP A 34 11.63 -12.13 10.58
N VAL A 35 10.47 -12.29 11.21
CA VAL A 35 9.51 -11.24 11.54
C VAL A 35 10.11 -10.27 12.55
N VAL A 36 9.96 -8.98 12.28
CA VAL A 36 10.29 -7.92 13.24
C VAL A 36 9.03 -7.56 14.02
N PRO A 37 9.00 -7.77 15.36
CA PRO A 37 7.85 -7.39 16.17
C PRO A 37 7.57 -5.89 16.10
N TRP A 38 6.29 -5.52 16.05
CA TRP A 38 5.88 -4.12 16.14
C TRP A 38 6.26 -3.55 17.51
N SER A 39 7.01 -2.44 17.51
CA SER A 39 7.50 -1.77 18.72
C SER A 39 6.79 -0.45 19.06
N GLY A 40 5.84 -0.03 18.22
CA GLY A 40 5.03 1.17 18.46
C GLY A 40 3.78 0.89 19.31
N PRO A 41 2.89 1.89 19.45
CA PRO A 41 1.61 1.73 20.14
C PRO A 41 0.81 0.59 19.50
N GLN A 42 0.28 -0.30 20.33
CA GLN A 42 -0.57 -1.39 19.86
C GLN A 42 -2.02 -0.94 19.78
N ILE A 43 -2.63 -1.09 18.61
CA ILE A 43 -4.05 -0.82 18.43
C ILE A 43 -4.82 -2.11 18.73
N THR A 44 -5.85 -2.00 19.57
CA THR A 44 -6.78 -3.12 19.74
C THR A 44 -7.67 -3.15 18.51
N GLY A 45 -7.55 -4.22 17.72
CA GLY A 45 -8.29 -4.37 16.48
C GLY A 45 -9.79 -4.14 16.69
N VAL A 46 -10.35 -3.20 15.94
CA VAL A 46 -11.79 -2.98 15.88
C VAL A 46 -12.33 -3.84 14.74
N THR A 47 -13.51 -4.43 14.92
CA THR A 47 -14.17 -5.16 13.83
C THR A 47 -14.46 -4.20 12.68
N ALA A 48 -13.71 -4.32 11.58
CA ALA A 48 -13.98 -3.60 10.34
C ALA A 48 -14.98 -4.38 9.47
N ARG A 49 -15.88 -3.67 8.79
CA ARG A 49 -16.77 -4.27 7.80
C ARG A 49 -16.10 -4.22 6.43
N ALA A 50 -15.57 -5.35 5.98
CA ALA A 50 -15.06 -5.48 4.62
C ALA A 50 -16.23 -5.49 3.60
N PRO A 51 -16.03 -4.99 2.38
CA PRO A 51 -16.96 -5.17 1.26
C PRO A 51 -17.15 -6.66 0.96
N LEU A 52 -18.34 -7.05 0.52
CA LEU A 52 -18.63 -8.42 0.08
C LEU A 52 -17.89 -8.75 -1.21
N VAL A 53 -17.83 -7.78 -2.13
CA VAL A 53 -17.09 -7.90 -3.40
C VAL A 53 -16.24 -6.64 -3.60
N LEU A 54 -14.94 -6.87 -3.81
CA LEU A 54 -13.95 -5.86 -4.13
C LEU A 54 -13.34 -6.20 -5.48
N THR A 55 -13.37 -5.25 -6.42
CA THR A 55 -12.84 -5.45 -7.78
C THR A 55 -11.66 -4.55 -8.05
N ASP A 56 -10.63 -5.05 -8.72
CA ASP A 56 -9.50 -4.22 -9.16
C ASP A 56 -9.97 -3.16 -10.17
N PHE A 57 -9.56 -1.91 -9.92
CA PHE A 57 -9.87 -0.76 -10.76
C PHE A 57 -8.67 -0.41 -11.65
N SER A 58 -8.92 -0.21 -12.95
CA SER A 58 -7.94 0.29 -13.90
C SER A 58 -8.62 1.13 -14.97
N CYS A 59 -8.13 2.35 -15.17
CA CYS A 59 -8.56 3.26 -16.24
C CYS A 59 -7.34 3.83 -16.97
N ASN A 60 -7.58 4.52 -18.08
CA ASN A 60 -6.56 5.31 -18.78
C ASN A 60 -6.00 6.40 -17.85
N PRO A 61 -4.67 6.59 -17.80
CA PRO A 61 -4.10 7.57 -16.90
C PRO A 61 -4.46 8.98 -17.30
N PHE A 62 -4.71 9.83 -16.31
CA PHE A 62 -5.06 11.24 -16.48
C PHE A 62 -6.34 11.47 -17.30
N ASP A 63 -7.22 10.46 -17.40
CA ASP A 63 -8.49 10.54 -18.11
C ASP A 63 -9.67 10.45 -17.13
N PRO A 64 -10.26 11.60 -16.72
CA PRO A 64 -11.38 11.59 -15.79
C PRO A 64 -12.66 11.00 -16.41
N ALA A 65 -12.81 11.06 -17.73
CA ALA A 65 -13.98 10.51 -18.41
C ALA A 65 -13.92 8.99 -18.46
N ASP A 66 -12.74 8.42 -18.74
CA ASP A 66 -12.53 6.98 -18.71
C ASP A 66 -12.61 6.41 -17.28
N ALA A 67 -12.12 7.16 -16.28
CA ALA A 67 -12.28 6.80 -14.88
C ALA A 67 -13.77 6.71 -14.49
N ALA A 68 -14.58 7.71 -14.85
CA ALA A 68 -16.01 7.73 -14.59
C ALA A 68 -16.76 6.62 -15.36
N ALA A 69 -16.43 6.40 -16.64
CA ALA A 69 -17.01 5.33 -17.45
C ALA A 69 -16.71 3.94 -16.87
N THR A 70 -15.46 3.70 -16.48
CA THR A 70 -15.04 2.45 -15.83
C THR A 70 -15.76 2.25 -14.50
N ALA A 71 -15.84 3.30 -13.68
CA ALA A 71 -16.56 3.27 -12.40
C ALA A 71 -18.04 2.89 -12.59
N ALA A 72 -18.71 3.48 -13.57
CA ALA A 72 -20.12 3.18 -13.87
C ALA A 72 -20.35 1.71 -14.27
N VAL A 73 -19.41 1.10 -14.99
CA VAL A 73 -19.48 -0.33 -15.36
C VAL A 73 -19.29 -1.24 -14.15
N LEU A 74 -18.37 -0.89 -13.24
CA LEU A 74 -18.03 -1.73 -12.08
C LEU A 74 -19.01 -1.58 -10.91
N ALA A 75 -19.58 -0.38 -10.71
CA ALA A 75 -20.48 -0.04 -9.61
C ALA A 75 -21.57 -1.09 -9.29
N PRO A 76 -22.32 -1.65 -10.27
CA PRO A 76 -23.36 -2.63 -9.96
C PRO A 76 -22.83 -4.03 -9.59
N SER A 77 -21.52 -4.29 -9.75
CA SER A 77 -20.91 -5.60 -9.56
C SER A 77 -20.13 -5.76 -8.25
N CYS A 78 -19.86 -4.66 -7.54
CA CYS A 78 -19.01 -4.66 -6.35
C CYS A 78 -19.43 -3.59 -5.33
N ASP A 79 -19.11 -3.83 -4.06
CA ASP A 79 -19.36 -2.84 -2.99
C ASP A 79 -18.27 -1.76 -2.95
N ALA A 80 -17.07 -2.10 -3.44
CA ALA A 80 -15.93 -1.22 -3.50
C ALA A 80 -14.99 -1.63 -4.65
N VAL A 81 -14.10 -0.71 -5.03
CA VAL A 81 -13.04 -0.97 -6.00
C VAL A 81 -11.66 -0.76 -5.40
N LEU A 82 -10.72 -1.65 -5.67
CA LEU A 82 -9.33 -1.53 -5.26
C LEU A 82 -8.54 -0.76 -6.33
N VAL A 83 -8.08 0.43 -5.99
CA VAL A 83 -7.31 1.28 -6.92
C VAL A 83 -5.83 1.01 -6.70
N GLY A 84 -5.19 0.37 -7.67
CA GLY A 84 -3.77 0.05 -7.64
C GLY A 84 -2.88 1.27 -7.95
N GLU A 85 -1.63 1.24 -7.47
CA GLU A 85 -0.62 2.24 -7.79
C GLU A 85 0.55 1.61 -8.56
N HIS A 86 0.78 2.05 -9.80
CA HIS A 86 1.76 1.44 -10.72
C HIS A 86 2.96 2.36 -11.00
N GLN A 87 4.18 1.84 -10.81
CA GLN A 87 5.42 2.59 -11.03
C GLN A 87 5.64 3.05 -12.48
N ASN A 88 5.19 2.25 -13.46
CA ASN A 88 5.39 2.47 -14.88
C ASN A 88 4.22 3.20 -15.56
N ARG A 89 3.13 3.43 -14.82
CA ARG A 89 1.91 4.08 -15.31
C ARG A 89 1.46 5.13 -14.29
N PRO A 90 2.14 6.28 -14.21
CA PRO A 90 1.71 7.38 -13.35
C PRO A 90 0.31 7.83 -13.74
N ASP A 91 -0.47 8.21 -12.74
CA ASP A 91 -1.85 8.65 -12.89
C ASP A 91 -2.12 9.83 -11.92
N PHE A 92 -3.38 10.24 -11.79
CA PHE A 92 -3.81 11.20 -10.79
C PHE A 92 -3.32 10.84 -9.38
N PRO A 93 -2.96 11.84 -8.56
CA PRO A 93 -2.66 11.61 -7.15
C PRO A 93 -3.80 10.85 -6.45
N PRO A 94 -3.49 10.04 -5.43
CA PRO A 94 -4.47 9.24 -4.67
C PRO A 94 -5.72 10.03 -4.26
N THR A 95 -5.52 11.25 -3.76
CA THR A 95 -6.59 12.18 -3.38
C THR A 95 -7.53 12.54 -4.54
N VAL A 96 -6.99 12.89 -5.71
CA VAL A 96 -7.77 13.26 -6.90
C VAL A 96 -8.53 12.04 -7.44
N MET A 97 -7.86 10.90 -7.58
CA MET A 97 -8.49 9.67 -8.06
C MET A 97 -9.64 9.25 -7.13
N SER A 98 -9.42 9.31 -5.81
CA SER A 98 -10.48 9.02 -4.83
C SER A 98 -11.72 9.89 -5.02
N ARG A 99 -11.50 11.19 -5.28
CA ARG A 99 -12.59 12.16 -5.45
C ARG A 99 -13.42 11.86 -6.70
N LEU A 100 -12.77 11.55 -7.82
CA LEU A 100 -13.44 11.19 -9.08
C LEU A 100 -14.35 9.96 -8.91
N LEU A 101 -13.88 8.94 -8.17
CA LEU A 101 -14.64 7.71 -7.93
C LEU A 101 -15.82 7.95 -6.98
N LEU A 102 -15.61 8.72 -5.92
CA LEU A 102 -16.67 9.10 -4.98
C LEU A 102 -17.74 9.95 -5.65
N ASP A 103 -17.36 10.93 -6.48
CA ASP A 103 -18.31 11.74 -7.27
C ASP A 103 -19.08 10.87 -8.30
N SER A 104 -18.53 9.71 -8.68
CA SER A 104 -19.18 8.70 -9.52
C SER A 104 -20.02 7.68 -8.73
N GLY A 105 -20.13 7.83 -7.41
CA GLY A 105 -20.93 6.95 -6.54
C GLY A 105 -20.27 5.60 -6.24
N VAL A 106 -18.96 5.46 -6.46
CA VAL A 106 -18.21 4.23 -6.18
C VAL A 106 -17.32 4.41 -4.96
N THR A 107 -17.28 3.41 -4.08
CA THR A 107 -16.41 3.40 -2.89
C THR A 107 -15.00 2.95 -3.26
N PRO A 108 -13.96 3.79 -3.15
CA PRO A 108 -12.60 3.40 -3.47
C PRO A 108 -11.85 2.89 -2.23
N TRP A 109 -11.10 1.79 -2.41
CA TRP A 109 -10.00 1.40 -1.53
C TRP A 109 -8.70 1.83 -2.21
N ILE A 110 -8.12 2.93 -1.75
CA ILE A 110 -6.97 3.55 -2.41
C ILE A 110 -5.68 2.86 -1.94
N THR A 111 -4.87 2.37 -2.88
CA THR A 111 -3.50 1.95 -2.56
C THR A 111 -2.62 3.17 -2.34
N LEU A 112 -1.99 3.27 -1.17
CA LEU A 112 -0.99 4.29 -0.89
C LEU A 112 0.37 3.63 -0.68
N CYS A 113 1.30 3.98 -1.58
CA CYS A 113 2.63 3.40 -1.62
C CYS A 113 3.67 4.29 -0.92
N CYS A 114 4.48 3.73 -0.03
CA CYS A 114 5.61 4.44 0.59
C CYS A 114 6.72 4.79 -0.41
N ARG A 115 6.83 4.04 -1.51
CA ARG A 115 7.77 4.32 -2.59
C ARG A 115 7.58 5.75 -3.11
N ASP A 116 8.70 6.42 -3.32
CA ASP A 116 8.82 7.76 -3.90
C ASP A 116 8.16 8.86 -3.05
N ARG A 117 7.76 8.55 -1.80
CA ARG A 117 7.17 9.51 -0.85
C ARG A 117 7.94 9.52 0.46
N ASN A 118 8.07 10.72 1.02
CA ASN A 118 8.51 10.89 2.41
C ASN A 118 7.29 10.97 3.35
N ARG A 119 7.52 10.96 4.67
CA ARG A 119 6.43 11.02 5.65
C ARG A 119 5.51 12.23 5.51
N VAL A 120 6.03 13.38 5.05
CA VAL A 120 5.25 14.60 4.90
C VAL A 120 4.23 14.43 3.77
N VAL A 121 4.66 13.89 2.63
CA VAL A 121 3.76 13.61 1.51
C VAL A 121 2.74 12.53 1.87
N LEU A 122 3.16 11.47 2.58
CA LEU A 122 2.24 10.43 3.04
C LEU A 122 1.17 10.99 4.00
N GLU A 123 1.56 11.83 4.96
CA GLU A 123 0.61 12.49 5.87
C GLU A 123 -0.36 13.43 5.12
N GLN A 124 0.14 14.18 4.13
CA GLN A 124 -0.69 15.05 3.28
C GLN A 124 -1.73 14.24 2.50
N GLU A 125 -1.32 13.15 1.85
CA GLU A 125 -2.23 12.27 1.10
C GLU A 125 -3.29 11.66 2.03
N LEU A 126 -2.90 11.12 3.19
CA LEU A 126 -3.85 10.53 4.14
C LEU A 126 -4.87 11.55 4.66
N ARG A 127 -4.42 12.76 5.04
CA ARG A 127 -5.33 13.83 5.47
C ARG A 127 -6.25 14.28 4.34
N GLY A 128 -5.75 14.33 3.11
CA GLY A 128 -6.56 14.62 1.93
C GLY A 128 -7.62 13.54 1.66
N LEU A 129 -7.24 12.26 1.77
CA LEU A 129 -8.14 11.12 1.60
C LEU A 129 -9.23 11.11 2.70
N ALA A 130 -8.87 11.40 3.94
CA ALA A 130 -9.85 11.57 5.02
C ALA A 130 -10.83 12.71 4.71
N LEU A 131 -10.34 13.85 4.20
CA LEU A 131 -11.17 14.99 3.82
C LEU A 131 -12.14 14.67 2.67
N THR A 132 -11.73 13.85 1.70
CA THR A 132 -12.61 13.44 0.59
C THR A 132 -13.66 12.41 0.99
N GLY A 133 -13.53 11.80 2.17
CA GLY A 133 -14.46 10.79 2.68
C GLY A 133 -14.02 9.35 2.43
N VAL A 134 -12.76 9.11 2.07
CA VAL A 134 -12.20 7.76 1.96
C VAL A 134 -12.12 7.12 3.33
N GLN A 135 -12.67 5.91 3.44
CA GLN A 135 -12.73 5.17 4.69
C GLN A 135 -11.61 4.12 4.82
N THR A 136 -11.01 3.69 3.72
CA THR A 136 -10.03 2.61 3.71
C THR A 136 -8.88 2.88 2.75
N VAL A 137 -7.65 2.66 3.23
CA VAL A 137 -6.42 2.82 2.46
C VAL A 137 -5.61 1.53 2.53
N LEU A 138 -5.25 0.98 1.36
CA LEU A 138 -4.33 -0.17 1.26
C LEU A 138 -2.89 0.34 1.39
N CYS A 139 -2.29 0.10 2.55
CA CYS A 139 -0.96 0.58 2.89
C CYS A 139 0.12 -0.39 2.39
N VAL A 140 1.03 0.07 1.53
CA VAL A 140 2.10 -0.77 0.95
C VAL A 140 3.45 -0.09 0.99
N THR A 141 4.52 -0.84 1.24
CA THR A 141 5.90 -0.31 1.09
C THR A 141 6.17 0.07 -0.37
N GLY A 142 5.63 -0.69 -1.31
CA GLY A 142 5.94 -0.58 -2.74
C GLY A 142 7.15 -1.39 -3.17
N ASP A 143 7.17 -1.76 -4.44
CA ASP A 143 8.27 -2.50 -5.05
C ASP A 143 9.48 -1.60 -5.29
N GLY A 144 10.67 -2.19 -5.28
CA GLY A 144 11.84 -1.57 -5.89
C GLY A 144 11.58 -1.23 -7.35
N ARG A 145 12.32 -0.25 -7.88
CA ARG A 145 12.13 0.18 -9.26
C ARG A 145 12.39 -0.95 -10.24
N GLY A 146 11.45 -1.14 -11.16
CA GLY A 146 11.62 -2.04 -12.31
C GLY A 146 12.74 -1.57 -13.23
N TYR A 147 13.35 -2.51 -13.96
CA TYR A 147 14.45 -2.23 -14.89
C TYR A 147 14.03 -1.34 -16.07
N ASP A 148 12.75 -1.33 -16.40
CA ASP A 148 12.10 -0.62 -17.50
C ASP A 148 11.48 0.73 -17.08
N VAL A 149 11.53 1.07 -15.79
CA VAL A 149 10.95 2.29 -15.25
C VAL A 149 12.03 3.37 -15.22
N ARG A 150 11.86 4.50 -15.93
CA ARG A 150 12.63 5.77 -15.90
C ARG A 150 13.99 5.77 -15.13
N PRO A 151 15.13 5.43 -15.78
CA PRO A 151 16.49 5.27 -15.19
C PRO A 151 16.98 6.37 -14.24
N ASP A 152 16.54 7.59 -14.47
CA ASP A 152 17.02 8.83 -13.88
C ASP A 152 16.26 9.28 -12.63
N VAL A 153 15.10 8.68 -12.33
CA VAL A 153 14.29 9.06 -11.18
C VAL A 153 14.82 8.41 -9.91
N THR A 154 15.01 9.24 -8.88
CA THR A 154 15.40 8.82 -7.53
C THR A 154 14.27 8.06 -6.84
N GLN A 155 14.62 7.02 -6.07
CA GLN A 155 13.67 6.33 -5.21
C GLN A 155 13.85 6.73 -3.75
N THR A 156 12.74 6.99 -3.07
CA THR A 156 12.73 7.28 -1.63
C THR A 156 11.81 6.30 -0.91
N PHE A 157 12.25 5.87 0.27
CA PHE A 157 11.46 5.08 1.21
C PHE A 157 11.73 5.64 2.61
N ASP A 158 10.90 6.57 3.07
CA ASP A 158 11.02 7.13 4.44
C ASP A 158 10.26 6.26 5.46
N LEU A 159 9.11 5.72 5.05
CA LEU A 159 8.31 4.75 5.80
C LEU A 159 8.32 3.38 5.11
N ASP A 160 8.07 2.33 5.89
CA ASP A 160 7.66 1.02 5.39
C ASP A 160 6.15 0.86 5.58
N GLY A 161 5.56 -0.15 4.94
CA GLY A 161 4.12 -0.37 4.98
C GLY A 161 3.57 -0.52 6.40
N LEU A 162 4.32 -1.10 7.34
CA LEU A 162 3.86 -1.26 8.72
C LEU A 162 3.81 0.09 9.45
N ARG A 163 4.81 0.95 9.25
CA ARG A 163 4.77 2.33 9.76
C ARG A 163 3.69 3.18 9.09
N LEU A 164 3.39 2.93 7.81
CA LEU A 164 2.29 3.59 7.12
C LEU A 164 0.92 3.17 7.71
N VAL A 165 0.74 1.88 8.04
CA VAL A 165 -0.47 1.40 8.74
C VAL A 165 -0.70 2.16 10.03
N ALA A 166 0.34 2.27 10.87
CA ALA A 166 0.24 3.01 12.13
C ALA A 166 -0.11 4.49 11.93
N LEU A 167 0.44 5.14 10.90
CA LEU A 167 0.09 6.52 10.55
C LEU A 167 -1.36 6.63 10.08
N THR A 168 -1.82 5.75 9.19
CA THR A 168 -3.19 5.70 8.69
C THR A 168 -4.20 5.52 9.82
N ALA A 169 -3.95 4.56 10.73
CA ALA A 169 -4.82 4.30 11.86
C ALA A 169 -4.86 5.46 12.87
N SER A 170 -3.75 6.21 13.03
CA SER A 170 -3.73 7.42 13.88
C SER A 170 -4.61 8.57 13.37
N LEU A 171 -5.03 8.50 12.10
CA LEU A 171 -5.96 9.44 11.46
C LEU A 171 -7.38 8.88 11.36
N GLU A 172 -7.68 7.79 12.09
CA GLU A 172 -9.00 7.14 12.13
C GLU A 172 -9.46 6.58 10.76
N ILE A 173 -8.52 6.33 9.85
CA ILE A 173 -8.76 5.65 8.57
C ILE A 173 -8.50 4.15 8.75
N VAL A 174 -9.36 3.30 8.17
CA VAL A 174 -9.11 1.85 8.18
C VAL A 174 -7.90 1.53 7.30
N ALA A 175 -6.86 0.97 7.91
CA ALA A 175 -5.69 0.50 7.17
C ALA A 175 -5.93 -0.93 6.66
N ALA A 176 -6.02 -1.08 5.33
CA ALA A 176 -5.90 -2.39 4.70
C ALA A 176 -4.42 -2.70 4.46
N VAL A 177 -4.06 -3.98 4.54
CA VAL A 177 -2.67 -4.45 4.31
C VAL A 177 -2.65 -5.67 3.40
N PRO A 178 -1.72 -5.75 2.44
CA PRO A 178 -1.49 -7.00 1.73
C PRO A 178 -0.55 -7.89 2.53
N GLU A 179 -0.59 -9.19 2.25
CA GLU A 179 0.45 -10.14 2.67
C GLU A 179 0.78 -11.04 1.49
N THR A 180 2.04 -10.99 1.04
CA THR A 180 2.52 -11.79 -0.09
C THR A 180 2.56 -13.27 0.33
N PRO A 181 1.75 -14.15 -0.27
CA PRO A 181 1.65 -15.55 0.17
C PRO A 181 2.96 -16.33 0.02
N THR A 182 3.79 -15.93 -0.94
CA THR A 182 5.02 -16.60 -1.32
C THR A 182 6.29 -15.97 -0.75
N ALA A 183 6.19 -14.81 -0.07
CA ALA A 183 7.35 -14.10 0.45
C ALA A 183 7.98 -14.85 1.64
N PRO A 184 9.26 -15.26 1.54
CA PRO A 184 9.99 -15.87 2.65
C PRO A 184 10.17 -14.92 3.84
N PRO A 185 10.24 -15.45 5.08
CA PRO A 185 9.98 -16.83 5.45
C PRO A 185 8.47 -17.15 5.42
N VAL A 186 8.05 -18.13 4.62
CA VAL A 186 6.61 -18.42 4.40
C VAL A 186 5.91 -18.85 5.68
N HIS A 187 6.60 -19.63 6.53
CA HIS A 187 6.04 -20.11 7.80
C HIS A 187 5.71 -18.97 8.78
N ALA A 188 6.37 -17.83 8.68
CA ALA A 188 6.18 -16.69 9.58
C ALA A 188 5.10 -15.70 9.09
N ARG A 189 4.43 -16.01 7.97
CA ARG A 189 3.35 -15.18 7.39
C ARG A 189 2.23 -14.85 8.39
N PRO A 190 1.71 -15.79 9.20
CA PRO A 190 0.69 -15.45 10.20
C PRO A 190 1.21 -14.46 11.25
N ALA A 191 2.45 -14.62 11.70
CA ALA A 191 3.06 -13.70 12.67
C ALA A 191 3.24 -12.29 12.09
N ARG A 192 3.67 -12.16 10.83
CA ARG A 192 3.72 -10.85 10.14
C ARG A 192 2.36 -10.16 10.08
N LEU A 193 1.30 -10.92 9.82
CA LEU A 193 -0.07 -10.40 9.83
C LEU A 193 -0.49 -9.90 11.22
N VAL A 194 -0.12 -10.62 12.27
CA VAL A 194 -0.38 -10.17 13.65
C VAL A 194 0.36 -8.87 13.96
N GLU A 195 1.62 -8.73 13.54
CA GLU A 195 2.34 -7.45 13.73
C GLU A 195 1.69 -6.29 12.96
N LYS A 196 1.14 -6.56 11.76
CA LYS A 196 0.32 -5.60 11.00
C LYS A 196 -0.91 -5.16 11.78
N GLN A 197 -1.69 -6.10 12.27
CA GLN A 197 -2.88 -5.81 13.09
C GLN A 197 -2.57 -5.04 14.37
N ARG A 198 -1.40 -5.29 14.98
CA ARG A 198 -0.95 -4.54 16.16
C ARG A 198 -0.61 -3.10 15.82
N ALA A 199 -0.10 -2.83 14.62
CA ALA A 199 0.21 -1.48 14.18
C ALA A 199 -1.06 -0.66 13.88
N GLY A 200 -2.14 -1.31 13.44
CA GLY A 200 -3.44 -0.70 13.12
C GLY A 200 -4.23 -1.52 12.10
#